data_AF-A0A2G6GRM5-F1
#
_entry.id   AF-A0A2G6GRM5-F1
#
_cell.length_a   1.000
_cell.length_b   1.000
_cell.length_c   1.000
_cell.angle_alpha   90.00
_cell.angle_beta   90.00
_cell.angle_gamma   90.00
#
_symmetry.space_group_name_H-M   'P 1'
#
loop_
_entity.id
_entity.type
_entity.pdbx_description
1 polymer ?
#
loop_
_entity_poly.entity_id
_entity_poly.type
_entity_poly.pdbx_seq_one_letter_code
_entity_poly.pdbx_strand_id
1 'polypeptide(L)'
;KLQKGRKKTKVIQRKKGWIGNLTRIFTPNIQEAACFEMVWKMSGRERKYKQTVYPVFGYLLIFILMYAFKGKDLSLNTLQASKRYLVFLYFPMLLSFSLIANLSFSENKKSSWFFRAMPIHSVGVVLRGALKAILIKYFVPTFVVIASCSVYIWGVAIIDDIILAFITNVLVAILLQMILVHDLPFSAEKNANDMGGNFFKGVLLMISISVAVLIHYGLTFINYAVAIAIIPFFISIFFALKSYNKMNWSRIHS
;
A
#
# COMPACT_ATOMS: atom_id res chain seq x y z
N LYS A 1 -52.02 0.63 32.72
CA LYS A 1 -51.54 1.02 31.37
C LYS A 1 -50.21 1.77 31.52
N LEU A 2 -49.06 1.11 31.31
CA LEU A 2 -47.74 1.76 31.35
C LEU A 2 -47.23 1.94 29.91
N GLN A 3 -47.34 3.15 29.37
CA GLN A 3 -46.77 3.49 28.07
C GLN A 3 -45.24 3.61 28.20
N LYS A 4 -44.50 2.60 27.73
CA LYS A 4 -43.06 2.68 27.49
C LYS A 4 -42.78 3.72 26.40
N GLY A 5 -42.31 4.90 26.80
CA GLY A 5 -41.79 5.90 25.88
C GLY A 5 -40.61 5.34 25.08
N ARG A 6 -40.80 5.16 23.76
CA ARG A 6 -39.72 4.87 22.80
C ARG A 6 -38.73 6.03 22.84
N LYS A 7 -37.58 5.86 23.51
CA LYS A 7 -36.43 6.74 23.34
C LYS A 7 -36.00 6.66 21.87
N LYS A 8 -36.30 7.71 21.09
CA LYS A 8 -35.74 7.87 19.74
C LYS A 8 -34.23 8.01 19.88
N THR A 9 -33.49 6.96 19.54
CA THR A 9 -32.03 7.01 19.43
C THR A 9 -31.70 8.08 18.39
N LYS A 10 -31.21 9.24 18.83
CA LYS A 10 -30.67 10.26 17.92
C LYS A 10 -29.48 9.61 17.21
N VAL A 11 -29.66 9.23 15.95
CA VAL A 11 -28.54 8.89 15.06
C VAL A 11 -27.73 10.19 14.95
N ILE A 12 -26.62 10.26 15.68
CA ILE A 12 -25.69 11.38 15.56
C ILE A 12 -25.18 11.35 14.11
N GLN A 13 -25.68 12.26 13.28
CA GLN A 13 -25.12 12.49 11.95
C GLN A 13 -23.68 12.96 12.17
N ARG A 14 -22.74 12.02 12.01
CA ARG A 14 -21.31 12.28 12.09
C ARG A 14 -20.98 13.37 11.07
N LYS A 15 -20.47 14.52 11.51
CA LYS A 15 -19.92 15.54 10.61
C LYS A 15 -18.98 14.85 9.61
N LYS A 16 -19.28 14.95 8.32
CA LYS A 16 -18.50 14.34 7.25
C LYS A 16 -17.12 15.01 7.21
N GLY A 17 -16.14 14.43 7.90
CA GLY A 17 -14.74 14.84 7.80
C GLY A 17 -14.16 14.48 6.44
N TRP A 18 -13.02 15.09 6.09
CA TRP A 18 -12.35 14.88 4.79
C TRP A 18 -12.06 13.41 4.46
N ILE A 19 -11.82 12.60 5.51
CA ILE A 19 -11.66 11.15 5.41
C ILE A 19 -12.91 10.48 4.81
N GLY A 20 -14.12 10.93 5.15
CA GLY A 20 -15.36 10.37 4.62
C GLY A 20 -15.54 10.59 3.11
N ASN A 21 -14.98 11.68 2.58
CA ASN A 21 -14.98 11.94 1.14
C ASN A 21 -13.99 11.02 0.41
N LEU A 22 -12.77 10.85 0.95
CA LEU A 22 -11.79 9.89 0.42
C LEU A 22 -12.35 8.47 0.42
N THR A 23 -12.97 8.04 1.51
CA THR A 23 -13.58 6.71 1.61
C THR A 23 -14.57 6.47 0.47
N ARG A 24 -15.48 7.43 0.21
CA ARG A 24 -16.51 7.27 -0.84
C ARG A 24 -15.93 7.20 -2.25
N ILE A 25 -14.85 7.92 -2.52
CA ILE A 25 -14.19 7.93 -3.84
C ILE A 25 -13.51 6.59 -4.10
N PHE A 26 -12.80 6.05 -3.10
CA PHE A 26 -11.95 4.89 -3.29
C PHE A 26 -12.62 3.55 -2.94
N THR A 27 -13.76 3.56 -2.27
CA THR A 27 -14.49 2.34 -1.89
C THR A 27 -15.96 2.41 -2.36
N PRO A 28 -16.37 1.56 -3.32
CA PRO A 28 -17.75 1.53 -3.78
C PRO A 28 -18.68 0.77 -2.81
N ASN A 29 -18.14 -0.16 -2.01
CA ASN A 29 -18.90 -0.98 -1.07
C ASN A 29 -18.84 -0.38 0.35
N ILE A 30 -19.98 -0.32 1.04
CA ILE A 30 -20.08 0.19 2.41
C ILE A 30 -19.25 -0.59 3.43
N GLN A 31 -19.09 -1.91 3.24
CA GLN A 31 -18.26 -2.75 4.09
C GLN A 31 -16.77 -2.47 3.86
N GLU A 32 -16.39 -2.26 2.60
CA GLU A 32 -15.03 -1.85 2.22
C GLU A 32 -14.71 -0.47 2.80
N ALA A 33 -15.67 0.44 2.74
CA ALA A 33 -15.60 1.79 3.31
C ALA A 33 -15.38 1.78 4.83
N ALA A 34 -16.12 0.94 5.56
CA ALA A 34 -15.98 0.80 7.01
C ALA A 34 -14.59 0.26 7.38
N CYS A 35 -14.10 -0.75 6.65
CA CYS A 35 -12.76 -1.31 6.85
C CYS A 35 -11.67 -0.29 6.53
N PHE A 36 -11.84 0.47 5.44
CA PHE A 36 -10.94 1.55 5.07
C PHE A 36 -10.83 2.60 6.19
N GLU A 37 -11.96 3.09 6.69
CA GLU A 37 -11.98 4.13 7.74
C GLU A 37 -11.35 3.63 9.06
N MET A 38 -11.60 2.36 9.42
CA MET A 38 -11.00 1.73 10.58
C MET A 38 -9.48 1.67 10.45
N VAL A 39 -8.96 1.07 9.37
CA VAL A 39 -7.53 0.90 9.14
C VAL A 39 -6.83 2.26 9.00
N TRP A 40 -7.48 3.24 8.38
CA TRP A 40 -6.99 4.62 8.32
C TRP A 40 -6.76 5.19 9.73
N LYS A 41 -7.71 5.01 10.65
CA LYS A 41 -7.60 5.52 12.02
C LYS A 41 -6.58 4.73 12.84
N MET A 42 -6.67 3.40 12.80
CA MET A 42 -5.79 2.52 13.58
C MET A 42 -4.33 2.68 13.17
N SER A 43 -4.03 2.68 11.88
CA SER A 43 -2.65 2.86 11.38
C SER A 43 -1.99 4.17 11.81
N GLY A 44 -2.77 5.21 12.21
CA GLY A 44 -2.22 6.46 12.74
C GLY A 44 -2.14 6.50 14.27
N ARG A 45 -2.91 5.64 14.95
CA ARG A 45 -3.03 5.61 16.41
C ARG A 45 -2.11 4.56 17.03
N GLU A 46 -2.07 3.36 16.45
CA GLU A 46 -1.30 2.22 16.93
C GLU A 46 0.20 2.54 16.95
N ARG A 47 0.79 2.51 18.15
CA ARG A 47 2.19 2.88 18.36
C ARG A 47 3.13 1.90 17.65
N LYS A 48 2.94 0.58 17.83
CA LYS A 48 3.78 -0.44 17.18
C LYS A 48 3.77 -0.34 15.66
N TYR A 49 2.60 -0.06 15.07
CA TYR A 49 2.50 0.13 13.62
C TYR A 49 3.31 1.35 13.14
N LYS A 50 3.25 2.47 13.87
CA LYS A 50 4.08 3.65 13.55
C LYS A 50 5.57 3.37 13.75
N GLN A 51 5.94 2.63 14.79
CA GLN A 51 7.35 2.29 15.07
C GLN A 51 7.97 1.42 13.97
N THR A 52 7.18 0.63 13.24
CA THR A 52 7.69 -0.16 12.10
C THR A 52 7.63 0.59 10.78
N VAL A 53 6.61 1.43 10.56
CA VAL A 53 6.40 2.13 9.28
C VAL A 53 7.21 3.42 9.17
N TYR A 54 7.29 4.23 10.24
CA TYR A 54 7.88 5.56 10.17
C TYR A 54 9.38 5.57 9.86
N PRO A 55 10.20 4.65 10.42
CA PRO A 55 11.61 4.55 10.04
C PRO A 55 11.81 4.32 8.54
N VAL A 56 10.86 3.67 7.85
CA VAL A 56 10.96 3.38 6.42
C VAL A 56 10.97 4.65 5.57
N PHE A 57 10.27 5.71 5.96
CA PHE A 57 10.39 7.00 5.25
C PHE A 57 11.81 7.57 5.35
N GLY A 58 12.45 7.44 6.52
CA GLY A 58 13.85 7.82 6.71
C GLY A 58 14.79 6.97 5.86
N TYR A 59 14.60 5.65 5.84
CA TYR A 59 15.37 4.75 5.00
C TYR A 59 15.21 5.06 3.50
N LEU A 60 13.99 5.36 3.04
CA LEU A 60 13.76 5.78 1.65
C LEU A 60 14.57 7.02 1.30
N LEU A 61 14.53 8.04 2.16
CA LEU A 61 15.28 9.27 1.94
C LEU A 61 16.79 9.00 1.89
N ILE A 62 17.32 8.24 2.85
CA ILE A 62 18.74 7.86 2.90
C ILE A 62 19.15 7.09 1.64
N PHE A 63 18.35 6.11 1.20
CA PHE A 63 18.64 5.33 -0.01
C PHE A 63 18.60 6.18 -1.28
N ILE A 64 17.64 7.11 -1.39
CA ILE A 64 17.57 8.04 -2.52
C ILE A 64 18.84 8.91 -2.55
N LEU A 65 19.23 9.51 -1.43
CA LEU A 65 20.43 10.36 -1.37
C LEU A 65 21.70 9.54 -1.65
N MET A 66 21.86 8.38 -1.03
CA MET A 66 23.01 7.50 -1.23
C MET A 66 23.14 7.09 -2.70
N TYR A 67 22.03 6.77 -3.38
CA TYR A 67 22.05 6.35 -4.78
C TYR A 67 22.18 7.54 -5.74
N ALA A 68 21.62 8.71 -5.41
CA ALA A 68 21.80 9.95 -6.16
C ALA A 68 23.27 10.37 -6.18
N PHE A 69 23.93 10.35 -5.02
CA PHE A 69 25.32 10.78 -4.83
C PHE A 69 26.35 9.66 -4.99
N LYS A 70 25.97 8.53 -5.59
CA LYS A 70 26.90 7.44 -5.87
C LYS A 70 27.81 7.80 -7.05
N GLY A 71 29.05 8.21 -6.75
CA GLY A 71 30.12 8.50 -7.74
C GLY A 71 31.05 9.65 -7.30
N LYS A 72 32.20 9.80 -7.96
CA LYS A 72 33.13 10.93 -7.73
C LYS A 72 32.67 12.24 -8.42
N ASP A 73 31.91 12.13 -9.50
CA ASP A 73 31.39 13.27 -10.26
C ASP A 73 29.93 13.57 -9.87
N LEU A 74 29.75 14.47 -8.92
CA LEU A 74 28.46 14.96 -8.42
C LEU A 74 27.81 15.98 -9.39
N SER A 75 27.85 15.72 -10.70
CA SER A 75 27.25 16.65 -11.66
C SER A 75 25.77 16.31 -11.88
N LEU A 76 24.90 17.32 -11.85
CA LEU A 76 23.48 17.14 -12.18
C LEU A 76 23.31 16.65 -13.63
N ASN A 77 24.20 17.05 -14.53
CA ASN A 77 24.18 16.67 -15.94
C ASN A 77 24.38 15.15 -16.13
N THR A 78 25.30 14.53 -15.39
CA THR A 78 25.51 13.07 -15.44
C THR A 78 24.32 12.31 -14.87
N LEU A 79 23.64 12.87 -13.86
CA LEU A 79 22.42 12.28 -13.30
C LEU A 79 21.25 12.35 -14.31
N GLN A 80 21.06 13.50 -14.95
CA GLN A 80 20.02 13.71 -15.96
C GLN A 80 20.20 12.84 -17.20
N ALA A 81 21.44 12.60 -17.63
CA ALA A 81 21.75 11.69 -18.73
C ALA A 81 21.48 10.20 -18.39
N SER A 82 21.32 9.86 -17.11
CA SER A 82 21.13 8.48 -16.65
C SER A 82 19.66 8.12 -16.47
N LYS A 83 19.31 6.82 -16.61
CA LYS A 83 17.97 6.28 -16.29
C LYS A 83 17.78 5.94 -14.81
N ARG A 84 18.51 6.60 -13.89
CA ARG A 84 18.48 6.31 -12.43
C ARG A 84 17.11 6.59 -11.81
N TYR A 85 16.28 7.43 -12.44
CA TYR A 85 14.90 7.69 -12.02
C TYR A 85 14.08 6.40 -11.84
N LEU A 86 14.33 5.35 -12.65
CA LEU A 86 13.63 4.07 -12.52
C LEU A 86 13.79 3.50 -11.12
N VAL A 87 15.01 3.45 -10.59
CA VAL A 87 15.27 2.95 -9.24
C VAL A 87 14.52 3.77 -8.18
N PHE A 88 14.49 5.10 -8.34
CA PHE A 88 13.77 5.99 -7.42
C PHE A 88 12.25 5.74 -7.43
N LEU A 89 11.66 5.51 -8.59
CA LEU A 89 10.23 5.23 -8.71
C LEU A 89 9.83 3.86 -8.13
N TYR A 90 10.77 2.92 -7.98
CA TYR A 90 10.52 1.61 -7.37
C TYR A 90 10.91 1.52 -5.89
N PHE A 91 11.68 2.45 -5.34
CA PHE A 91 11.97 2.46 -3.89
C PHE A 91 10.73 2.51 -2.98
N PRO A 92 9.65 3.24 -3.30
CA PRO A 92 8.39 3.20 -2.54
C PRO A 92 7.80 1.80 -2.33
N MET A 93 8.21 0.79 -3.10
CA MET A 93 7.84 -0.60 -2.92
C MET A 93 8.27 -1.15 -1.54
N LEU A 94 9.39 -0.68 -1.00
CA LEU A 94 9.84 -0.98 0.36
C LEU A 94 8.81 -0.52 1.40
N LEU A 95 8.24 0.67 1.20
CA LEU A 95 7.18 1.20 2.04
C LEU A 95 5.90 0.36 1.93
N SER A 96 5.44 0.06 0.71
CA SER A 96 4.27 -0.80 0.49
C SER A 96 4.41 -2.14 1.21
N PHE A 97 5.57 -2.78 1.09
CA PHE A 97 5.87 -4.02 1.78
C PHE A 97 5.80 -3.88 3.30
N SER A 98 6.46 -2.85 3.88
CA SER A 98 6.41 -2.64 5.33
C SER A 98 4.99 -2.39 5.83
N LEU A 99 4.20 -1.59 5.10
CA LEU A 99 2.81 -1.32 5.43
C LEU A 99 1.95 -2.59 5.48
N ILE A 100 2.18 -3.51 4.54
CA ILE A 100 1.44 -4.79 4.40
C ILE A 100 1.93 -5.82 5.41
N ALA A 101 3.24 -6.04 5.50
CA ALA A 101 3.84 -7.06 6.37
C ALA A 101 3.57 -6.79 7.85
N ASN A 102 3.31 -5.54 8.23
CA ASN A 102 2.98 -5.15 9.60
C ASN A 102 1.48 -4.85 9.81
N LEU A 103 0.64 -5.02 8.78
CA LEU A 103 -0.79 -4.67 8.84
C LEU A 103 -1.57 -5.47 9.89
N SER A 104 -1.18 -6.73 10.10
CA SER A 104 -1.83 -7.63 11.06
C SER A 104 -1.48 -7.32 12.52
N PHE A 105 -0.36 -6.63 12.77
CA PHE A 105 0.17 -6.49 14.12
C PHE A 105 -0.53 -5.40 14.93
N SER A 106 -0.97 -5.76 16.14
CA SER A 106 -1.60 -4.87 17.12
C SER A 106 -0.99 -5.06 18.50
N GLU A 107 -0.97 -4.00 19.32
CA GLU A 107 -0.67 -4.12 20.76
C GLU A 107 -1.84 -4.72 21.54
N ASN A 108 -3.06 -4.51 21.05
CA ASN A 108 -4.28 -4.92 21.72
C ASN A 108 -5.05 -5.92 20.87
N LYS A 109 -5.07 -7.19 21.29
CA LYS A 109 -5.89 -8.25 20.66
C LYS A 109 -7.38 -7.89 20.60
N LYS A 110 -7.84 -7.02 21.50
CA LYS A 110 -9.24 -6.53 21.60
C LYS A 110 -9.73 -5.79 20.35
N SER A 111 -8.84 -5.29 19.49
CA SER A 111 -9.22 -4.60 18.25
C SER A 111 -9.82 -5.53 17.19
N SER A 112 -9.53 -6.84 17.27
CA SER A 112 -10.08 -7.86 16.38
C SER A 112 -11.59 -8.10 16.56
N TRP A 113 -12.16 -7.75 17.72
CA TRP A 113 -13.60 -7.90 17.98
C TRP A 113 -14.47 -7.09 17.02
N PHE A 114 -13.95 -5.95 16.51
CA PHE A 114 -14.70 -5.12 15.57
C PHE A 114 -15.03 -5.87 14.27
N PHE A 115 -14.09 -6.68 13.75
CA PHE A 115 -14.34 -7.48 12.55
C PHE A 115 -15.31 -8.63 12.84
N ARG A 116 -15.28 -9.19 14.04
CA ARG A 116 -16.23 -10.24 14.47
C ARG A 116 -17.65 -9.69 14.68
N ALA A 117 -17.78 -8.40 15.00
CA ALA A 117 -19.07 -7.75 15.26
C ALA A 117 -19.72 -7.15 13.99
N MET A 118 -18.97 -6.93 12.90
CA MET A 118 -19.54 -6.50 11.63
C MET A 118 -20.13 -7.70 10.86
N PRO A 119 -21.28 -7.54 10.18
CA PRO A 119 -21.81 -8.55 9.27
C PRO A 119 -20.98 -8.55 7.98
N ILE A 120 -19.74 -9.04 8.05
CA ILE A 120 -18.80 -9.05 6.92
C ILE A 120 -19.12 -10.27 6.04
N HIS A 121 -19.52 -10.02 4.80
CA HIS A 121 -19.86 -11.11 3.87
C HIS A 121 -18.61 -11.79 3.31
N SER A 122 -17.47 -11.09 3.17
CA SER A 122 -16.23 -11.69 2.69
C SER A 122 -14.97 -11.04 3.27
N VAL A 123 -13.98 -11.88 3.55
CA VAL A 123 -12.62 -11.45 3.95
C VAL A 123 -11.98 -10.55 2.91
N GLY A 124 -12.21 -10.84 1.63
CA GLY A 124 -11.64 -10.07 0.54
C GLY A 124 -12.00 -8.58 0.60
N VAL A 125 -13.23 -8.26 1.00
CA VAL A 125 -13.69 -6.87 1.15
C VAL A 125 -12.95 -6.16 2.29
N VAL A 126 -12.64 -6.88 3.38
CA VAL A 126 -11.85 -6.35 4.50
C VAL A 126 -10.43 -6.04 4.05
N LEU A 127 -9.75 -7.01 3.45
CA LEU A 127 -8.37 -6.87 3.02
C LEU A 127 -8.20 -5.77 1.96
N ARG A 128 -9.13 -5.69 1.01
CA ARG A 128 -9.15 -4.64 -0.01
C ARG A 128 -9.34 -3.24 0.59
N GLY A 129 -10.26 -3.08 1.53
CA GLY A 129 -10.47 -1.82 2.25
C GLY A 129 -9.23 -1.42 3.05
N ALA A 130 -8.60 -2.40 3.72
CA ALA A 130 -7.37 -2.19 4.48
C ALA A 130 -6.21 -1.75 3.60
N LEU A 131 -5.98 -2.42 2.45
CA LEU A 131 -4.93 -2.09 1.50
C LEU A 131 -5.09 -0.67 0.95
N LYS A 132 -6.30 -0.32 0.52
CA LYS A 132 -6.58 1.03 0.02
C LYS A 132 -6.30 2.08 1.09
N ALA A 133 -6.64 1.83 2.35
CA ALA A 133 -6.37 2.77 3.43
C ALA A 133 -4.89 3.05 3.61
N ILE A 134 -4.06 2.01 3.69
CA ILE A 134 -2.60 2.19 3.86
C ILE A 134 -1.95 2.78 2.60
N LEU A 135 -2.38 2.39 1.41
CA LEU A 135 -1.83 2.91 0.16
C LEU A 135 -2.15 4.40 0.01
N ILE A 136 -3.39 4.81 0.22
CA ILE A 136 -3.80 6.22 0.04
C ILE A 136 -3.22 7.10 1.13
N LYS A 137 -3.11 6.59 2.36
CA LYS A 137 -2.60 7.37 3.49
C LYS A 137 -1.08 7.59 3.45
N TYR A 138 -0.33 6.56 3.07
CA TYR A 138 1.14 6.56 3.22
C TYR A 138 1.87 6.43 1.89
N PHE A 139 1.48 5.47 1.06
CA PHE A 139 2.19 5.20 -0.20
C PHE A 139 2.00 6.32 -1.23
N VAL A 140 0.75 6.68 -1.54
CA VAL A 140 0.42 7.66 -2.59
C VAL A 140 1.10 9.02 -2.33
N PRO A 141 1.01 9.63 -1.14
CA PRO A 141 1.69 10.90 -0.88
C PRO A 141 3.20 10.80 -1.06
N THR A 142 3.81 9.69 -0.60
CA THR A 142 5.26 9.46 -0.71
C THR A 142 5.68 9.29 -2.16
N PHE A 143 4.93 8.50 -2.93
CA PHE A 143 5.19 8.31 -4.34
C PHE A 143 5.06 9.62 -5.11
N VAL A 144 4.05 10.46 -4.82
CA VAL A 144 3.88 11.77 -5.45
C VAL A 144 5.07 12.69 -5.19
N VAL A 145 5.60 12.72 -3.96
CA VAL A 145 6.80 13.50 -3.64
C VAL A 145 8.00 13.02 -4.48
N ILE A 146 8.24 11.71 -4.52
CA ILE A 146 9.35 11.13 -5.27
C ILE A 146 9.18 11.36 -6.78
N ALA A 147 7.98 11.16 -7.31
CA ALA A 147 7.66 11.41 -8.72
C ALA A 147 7.85 12.89 -9.06
N SER A 148 7.44 13.82 -8.20
CA SER A 148 7.62 15.26 -8.42
C SER A 148 9.11 15.63 -8.46
N CYS A 149 9.92 15.08 -7.55
CA CYS A 149 11.38 15.25 -7.60
C CYS A 149 11.99 14.66 -8.87
N SER A 150 11.49 13.50 -9.32
CA SER A 150 11.94 12.88 -10.57
C SER A 150 11.58 13.75 -11.79
N VAL A 151 10.36 14.30 -11.88
CA VAL A 151 9.99 15.23 -12.96
C VAL A 151 10.84 16.49 -12.91
N TYR A 152 11.17 17.01 -11.74
CA TYR A 152 12.04 18.17 -11.60
C TYR A 152 13.45 17.93 -12.16
N ILE A 153 14.00 16.72 -11.97
CA ILE A 153 15.36 16.39 -12.41
C ILE A 153 15.39 15.96 -13.88
N TRP A 154 14.53 15.01 -14.29
CA TRP A 154 14.55 14.39 -15.63
C TRP A 154 13.55 15.00 -16.62
N GLY A 155 12.71 15.94 -16.16
CA GLY A 155 11.69 16.58 -16.97
C GLY A 155 10.42 15.72 -17.14
N VAL A 156 9.49 16.24 -17.94
CA VAL A 156 8.19 15.60 -18.21
C VAL A 156 8.27 14.40 -19.14
N ALA A 157 9.43 14.14 -19.76
CA ALA A 157 9.63 13.02 -20.68
C ALA A 157 9.43 11.65 -20.01
N ILE A 158 9.64 11.54 -18.70
CA ILE A 158 9.50 10.30 -17.93
C ILE A 158 8.07 10.07 -17.39
N ILE A 159 7.07 10.80 -17.88
CA ILE A 159 5.70 10.71 -17.34
C ILE A 159 5.10 9.31 -17.52
N ASP A 160 5.36 8.67 -18.66
CA ASP A 160 4.92 7.31 -18.94
C ASP A 160 5.60 6.32 -17.97
N ASP A 161 6.89 6.51 -17.68
CA ASP A 161 7.61 5.71 -16.69
C ASP A 161 7.02 5.91 -15.28
N ILE A 162 6.65 7.13 -14.91
CA ILE A 162 6.03 7.42 -13.61
C ILE A 162 4.68 6.69 -13.48
N ILE A 163 3.84 6.75 -14.52
CA ILE A 163 2.53 6.10 -14.53
C ILE A 163 2.70 4.58 -14.45
N LEU A 164 3.57 4.00 -15.28
CA LEU A 164 3.82 2.56 -15.26
C LEU A 164 4.41 2.10 -13.93
N ALA A 165 5.34 2.85 -13.35
CA ALA A 165 5.93 2.53 -12.04
C ALA A 165 4.88 2.60 -10.93
N PHE A 166 3.99 3.60 -10.94
CA PHE A 166 2.91 3.70 -9.96
C PHE A 166 1.98 2.48 -10.02
N ILE A 167 1.51 2.13 -11.23
CA ILE A 167 0.62 0.98 -11.45
C ILE A 167 1.33 -0.31 -11.03
N THR A 168 2.59 -0.47 -11.39
CA THR A 168 3.39 -1.66 -11.00
C THR A 168 3.52 -1.77 -9.48
N ASN A 169 3.84 -0.68 -8.78
CA ASN A 169 3.94 -0.67 -7.32
C ASN A 169 2.60 -1.06 -6.66
N VAL A 170 1.48 -0.54 -7.17
CA VAL A 170 0.14 -0.88 -6.66
C VAL A 170 -0.19 -2.35 -6.94
N LEU A 171 0.10 -2.84 -8.14
CA LEU A 171 -0.10 -4.24 -8.51
C LEU A 171 0.67 -5.18 -7.58
N VAL A 172 1.95 -4.90 -7.35
CA VAL A 172 2.74 -5.74 -6.47
C VAL A 172 2.32 -5.60 -5.02
N ALA A 173 1.90 -4.41 -4.55
CA ALA A 173 1.31 -4.27 -3.23
C ALA A 173 0.07 -5.16 -3.05
N ILE A 174 -0.78 -5.25 -4.08
CA ILE A 174 -1.92 -6.19 -4.08
C ILE A 174 -1.42 -7.62 -3.94
N LEU A 175 -0.47 -8.06 -4.79
CA LEU A 175 0.04 -9.44 -4.78
C LEU A 175 0.71 -9.79 -3.45
N LEU A 176 1.52 -8.89 -2.90
CA LEU A 176 2.17 -9.05 -1.60
C LEU A 176 1.13 -9.22 -0.49
N GLN A 177 0.05 -8.44 -0.46
CA GLN A 177 -1.00 -8.64 0.54
C GLN A 177 -1.64 -10.02 0.39
N MET A 178 -1.87 -10.49 -0.83
CA MET A 178 -2.43 -11.83 -1.06
C MET A 178 -1.51 -12.95 -0.58
N ILE A 179 -0.19 -12.76 -0.59
CA ILE A 179 0.78 -13.79 -0.22
C ILE A 179 1.13 -13.71 1.27
N LEU A 180 1.19 -12.50 1.84
CA LEU A 180 1.75 -12.27 3.16
C LEU A 180 0.72 -12.14 4.28
N VAL A 181 -0.52 -11.74 3.97
CA VAL A 181 -1.53 -11.45 4.99
C VAL A 181 -2.47 -12.64 5.14
N HIS A 182 -2.31 -13.32 6.29
CA HIS A 182 -3.15 -14.44 6.72
C HIS A 182 -3.97 -14.13 7.98
N ASP A 183 -3.90 -12.90 8.46
CA ASP A 183 -4.63 -12.43 9.64
C ASP A 183 -5.46 -11.20 9.29
N LEU A 184 -6.44 -10.89 10.11
CA LEU A 184 -7.17 -9.63 9.97
C LEU A 184 -6.26 -8.43 10.32
N PRO A 185 -6.53 -7.24 9.75
CA PRO A 185 -5.78 -6.04 10.09
C PRO A 185 -5.83 -5.80 11.61
N PHE A 186 -4.69 -5.58 12.24
CA PHE A 186 -4.57 -5.31 13.68
C PHE A 186 -5.21 -6.38 14.60
N SER A 187 -5.14 -7.66 14.24
CA SER A 187 -5.66 -8.76 15.07
C SER A 187 -4.62 -9.63 15.77
N ALA A 188 -3.37 -9.60 15.31
CA ALA A 188 -2.32 -10.52 15.75
C ALA A 188 -1.24 -9.82 16.57
N GLU A 189 -0.59 -10.58 17.46
CA GLU A 189 0.63 -10.13 18.14
C GLU A 189 1.86 -10.55 17.33
N LYS A 190 2.89 -9.71 17.36
CA LYS A 190 4.14 -10.01 16.65
C LYS A 190 4.95 -11.04 17.44
N ASN A 191 5.04 -12.26 16.93
CA ASN A 191 5.90 -13.30 17.51
C ASN A 191 7.38 -13.02 17.20
N ALA A 192 8.21 -12.94 18.25
CA ALA A 192 9.64 -12.65 18.13
C ALA A 192 10.47 -13.79 17.49
N ASN A 193 9.92 -15.01 17.45
CA ASN A 193 10.62 -16.21 16.96
C ASN A 193 10.43 -16.50 15.45
N ASP A 194 9.79 -15.62 14.69
CA ASP A 194 9.55 -15.82 13.24
C ASP A 194 10.72 -15.32 12.36
N MET A 195 11.95 -15.80 12.63
CA MET A 195 13.12 -15.42 11.82
C MET A 195 13.03 -15.96 10.38
N GLY A 196 12.57 -17.20 10.20
CA GLY A 196 12.43 -17.82 8.88
C GLY A 196 11.41 -17.13 7.98
N GLY A 197 10.23 -16.76 8.53
CA GLY A 197 9.21 -16.02 7.79
C GLY A 197 9.68 -14.63 7.41
N ASN A 198 10.43 -13.94 8.27
CA ASN A 198 10.99 -12.61 7.96
C ASN A 198 12.05 -12.68 6.85
N PHE A 199 12.89 -13.72 6.82
CA PHE A 199 13.84 -13.92 5.72
C PHE A 199 13.13 -14.12 4.38
N PHE A 200 12.15 -15.03 4.32
CA PHE A 200 11.36 -15.28 3.10
C PHE A 200 10.67 -14.01 2.59
N LYS A 201 10.05 -13.23 3.49
CA LYS A 201 9.43 -11.95 3.16
C LYS A 201 10.45 -10.96 2.56
N GLY A 202 11.66 -10.90 3.10
CA GLY A 202 12.75 -10.06 2.58
C GLY A 202 13.21 -10.47 1.17
N VAL A 203 13.40 -11.77 0.95
CA VAL A 203 13.77 -12.32 -0.38
C VAL A 203 12.68 -12.02 -1.42
N LEU A 204 11.41 -12.25 -1.05
CA LEU A 204 10.26 -11.96 -1.92
C LEU A 204 10.22 -10.48 -2.35
N LEU A 205 10.52 -9.56 -1.42
CA LEU A 205 10.60 -8.12 -1.71
C LEU A 205 11.72 -7.79 -2.71
N MET A 206 12.93 -8.33 -2.48
CA MET A 206 14.08 -8.09 -3.35
C MET A 206 13.85 -8.60 -4.77
N ILE A 207 13.29 -9.80 -4.92
CA ILE A 207 12.91 -10.36 -6.23
C ILE A 207 11.85 -9.47 -6.88
N SER A 208 10.83 -9.06 -6.13
CA SER A 208 9.74 -8.22 -6.66
C SER A 208 10.25 -6.88 -7.21
N ILE A 209 11.13 -6.19 -6.47
CA ILE A 209 11.75 -4.94 -6.92
C ILE A 209 12.62 -5.19 -8.16
N SER A 210 13.47 -6.22 -8.11
CA SER A 210 14.41 -6.51 -9.19
C SER A 210 13.69 -6.83 -10.50
N VAL A 211 12.68 -7.70 -10.45
CA VAL A 211 11.86 -8.06 -11.61
C VAL A 211 11.14 -6.84 -12.16
N ALA A 212 10.53 -6.02 -11.30
CA ALA A 212 9.81 -4.83 -11.73
C ALA A 212 10.72 -3.81 -12.43
N VAL A 213 11.90 -3.54 -11.86
CA VAL A 213 12.90 -2.63 -12.45
C VAL A 213 13.45 -3.18 -13.76
N LEU A 214 13.77 -4.48 -13.83
CA LEU A 214 14.31 -5.10 -15.04
C LEU A 214 13.31 -5.10 -16.20
N ILE A 215 12.05 -5.44 -15.93
CA ILE A 215 10.97 -5.38 -16.94
C ILE A 215 10.83 -3.95 -17.45
N HIS A 216 10.74 -2.97 -16.55
CA HIS A 216 10.59 -1.57 -16.93
C HIS A 216 11.79 -1.09 -17.74
N TYR A 217 13.01 -1.36 -17.26
CA TYR A 217 14.24 -1.00 -17.96
C TYR A 217 14.29 -1.60 -19.37
N GLY A 218 13.90 -2.87 -19.52
CA GLY A 218 13.77 -3.54 -20.82
C GLY A 218 12.80 -2.81 -21.77
N LEU A 219 11.66 -2.34 -21.26
CA LEU A 219 10.69 -1.58 -22.05
C LEU A 219 11.26 -0.23 -22.53
N THR A 220 12.20 0.38 -21.80
CA THR A 220 12.80 1.66 -22.19
C THR A 220 13.72 1.59 -23.42
N PHE A 221 14.00 0.41 -23.97
CA PHE A 221 14.75 0.25 -25.22
C PHE A 221 13.88 0.32 -26.47
N ILE A 222 12.56 0.19 -26.33
CA ILE A 222 11.62 0.17 -27.44
C ILE A 222 10.74 1.42 -27.34
N ASN A 223 10.72 2.22 -28.40
CA ASN A 223 9.91 3.44 -28.45
C ASN A 223 8.43 3.10 -28.18
N TYR A 224 7.78 3.92 -27.35
CA TYR A 224 6.38 3.76 -26.92
C TYR A 224 6.04 2.49 -26.12
N ALA A 225 6.98 1.56 -25.89
CA ALA A 225 6.66 0.31 -25.19
C ALA A 225 6.25 0.52 -23.73
N VAL A 226 6.83 1.53 -23.05
CA VAL A 226 6.43 1.93 -21.69
C VAL A 226 4.96 2.36 -21.67
N ALA A 227 4.56 3.25 -22.59
CA ALA A 227 3.19 3.73 -22.71
C ALA A 227 2.21 2.59 -23.03
N ILE A 228 2.58 1.69 -23.95
CA ILE A 228 1.75 0.53 -24.31
C ILE A 228 1.61 -0.44 -23.13
N ALA A 229 2.66 -0.64 -22.33
CA ALA A 229 2.66 -1.54 -21.18
C ALA A 229 1.75 -1.08 -20.03
N ILE A 230 1.37 0.21 -19.97
CA ILE A 230 0.40 0.71 -18.98
C ILE A 230 -0.93 -0.06 -19.04
N ILE A 231 -1.40 -0.36 -20.25
CA ILE A 231 -2.71 -1.02 -20.47
C ILE A 231 -2.76 -2.43 -19.83
N PRO A 232 -1.86 -3.38 -20.16
CA PRO A 232 -1.90 -4.72 -19.57
C PRO A 232 -1.63 -4.71 -18.06
N PHE A 233 -0.79 -3.79 -17.54
CA PHE A 233 -0.56 -3.65 -16.09
C PHE A 233 -1.81 -3.14 -15.37
N PHE A 234 -2.53 -2.18 -15.95
CA PHE A 234 -3.79 -1.70 -15.40
C PHE A 234 -4.88 -2.79 -15.41
N ILE A 235 -4.96 -3.57 -16.50
CA ILE A 235 -5.85 -4.73 -16.59
C ILE A 235 -5.49 -5.77 -15.51
N SER A 236 -4.20 -6.01 -15.27
CA SER A 236 -3.72 -6.91 -14.22
C SER A 236 -4.18 -6.47 -12.83
N ILE A 237 -4.19 -5.16 -12.52
CA ILE A 237 -4.77 -4.64 -11.28
C ILE A 237 -6.25 -5.01 -11.16
N PHE A 238 -7.02 -4.83 -12.23
CA PHE A 238 -8.45 -5.16 -12.20
C PHE A 238 -8.69 -6.64 -11.88
N PHE A 239 -7.96 -7.55 -12.55
CA PHE A 239 -8.06 -8.99 -12.27
C PHE A 239 -7.58 -9.35 -10.86
N ALA A 240 -6.48 -8.75 -10.40
CA ALA A 240 -5.97 -8.96 -9.05
C ALA A 240 -6.99 -8.50 -8.00
N LEU A 241 -7.62 -7.32 -8.19
CA LEU A 241 -8.68 -6.84 -7.30
C LEU A 241 -9.92 -7.74 -7.33
N LYS A 242 -10.29 -8.29 -8.50
CA LYS A 242 -11.40 -9.24 -8.61
C LYS A 242 -11.10 -10.56 -7.88
N SER A 243 -9.84 -10.98 -7.82
CA SER A 243 -9.42 -12.19 -7.11
C SER A 243 -9.68 -12.12 -5.59
N TYR A 244 -9.70 -10.92 -4.98
CA TYR A 244 -10.12 -10.78 -3.57
C TYR A 244 -11.52 -11.32 -3.31
N ASN A 245 -12.44 -11.22 -4.27
CA ASN A 245 -13.82 -11.70 -4.08
C ASN A 245 -13.90 -13.22 -3.88
N LYS A 246 -12.85 -13.97 -4.24
CA LYS A 246 -12.75 -15.42 -4.06
C LYS A 246 -12.14 -15.81 -2.71
N MET A 247 -11.69 -14.85 -1.89
CA MET A 247 -11.08 -15.15 -0.60
C MET A 247 -12.13 -15.46 0.46
N ASN A 248 -12.09 -16.70 0.96
CA ASN A 248 -12.94 -17.19 2.04
C ASN A 248 -12.25 -17.11 3.40
N TRP A 249 -13.06 -17.16 4.46
CA TRP A 249 -12.62 -17.14 5.85
C TRP A 249 -11.67 -18.28 6.23
N SER A 250 -11.70 -19.41 5.52
CA SER A 250 -10.78 -20.54 5.73
C SER A 250 -9.30 -20.20 5.50
N ARG A 251 -9.00 -19.08 4.84
CA ARG A 251 -7.64 -18.62 4.58
C ARG A 251 -7.03 -17.82 5.74
N ILE A 252 -7.86 -17.37 6.69
CA ILE A 252 -7.44 -16.53 7.82
C ILE A 252 -7.31 -17.36 9.09
N HIS A 253 -6.21 -17.18 9.81
CA HIS A 253 -6.06 -17.73 11.16
C HIS A 253 -6.94 -16.93 12.14
N SER A 254 -7.83 -17.63 12.84
CA SER A 254 -8.86 -17.04 13.73
C SER A 254 -8.39 -16.73 15.13
#